data_AF-Q9UHH9-F1
#
_entry.id   AF-Q9UHH9-F1
#
_cell.length_a   1.000
_cell.length_b   1.000
_cell.length_c   1.000
_cell.angle_alpha   90.00
_cell.angle_beta   90.00
_cell.angle_gamma   90.00
#
_symmetry.space_group_name_H-M   'P 1'
#
loop_
_entity.id
_entity.type
_entity.pdbx_description
1 polymer ?
#
loop_
_entity_poly.entity_id
_entity_poly.type
_entity_poly.pdbx_seq_one_letter_code
_entity_poly.pdbx_strand_id
1 'polypeptide(L)'
;MSPAFRAMDVEPRAKGVLLEPFVHQVGGHSCVLRFNETTLCKPLVPREHQFYETLPAEMRKFTPQYKGVVSVRFEEDEDRNLCLIAYPLKGDHGIVDIVDNSDCEPKSKLLRWTTNKKHHVLETEKTPKDWVRQHRKEEKMKSHKLEEEFEWLKKSEVLYYTVEKKGNISSQLKHYNPWSMKCHQQQLQRMKENAKHRNQYKFILLENLTSRYEVPCVLDLKMGTRQHGDDASEEKAANQIRKCQQSTSAVIGVRVCGMQVYQAGSGQLMFMNKYHGRKLSVQGFKEALFQFFHNGRYLRRELLGPVLKKLTELKAVLERQESYRFYSSSLLVIYDGKERPEVVLDSDAEDLEDLSEESADESAGAYAYKPIGASSVDVRMIDFAHTTCRLYGEDTVVHEGQDAGYIFGLQSLIDIVTEISEESGE
;
A
#
# COMPACT_ATOMS: atom_id res chain seq x y z
N MET A 1 12.73 49.56 -4.50
CA MET A 1 11.90 48.87 -5.51
C MET A 1 12.56 47.53 -5.78
N SER A 2 12.12 46.47 -5.11
CA SER A 2 12.70 45.12 -5.28
C SER A 2 11.94 44.38 -6.39
N PRO A 3 12.62 43.51 -7.16
CA PRO A 3 12.21 43.16 -8.51
C PRO A 3 11.09 42.12 -8.54
N ALA A 4 10.18 42.32 -9.49
CA ALA A 4 9.08 41.45 -9.80
C ALA A 4 9.56 40.01 -10.08
N PHE A 5 8.97 39.06 -9.35
CA PHE A 5 9.03 37.65 -9.64
C PHE A 5 8.73 37.42 -11.12
N ARG A 6 9.72 36.92 -11.86
CA ARG A 6 9.53 36.39 -13.21
C ARG A 6 8.49 35.27 -13.10
N ALA A 7 7.29 35.54 -13.61
CA ALA A 7 6.33 34.50 -13.92
C ALA A 7 7.03 33.50 -14.85
N MET A 8 7.12 32.25 -14.41
CA MET A 8 7.60 31.16 -15.26
C MET A 8 6.60 31.01 -16.41
N ASP A 9 7.01 31.41 -17.61
CA ASP A 9 6.36 31.07 -18.88
C ASP A 9 6.39 29.54 -19.05
N VAL A 10 5.43 28.84 -18.46
CA VAL A 10 5.14 27.45 -18.81
C VAL A 10 3.96 27.50 -19.77
N GLU A 11 4.27 27.41 -21.07
CA GLU A 11 3.27 27.23 -22.12
C GLU A 11 2.33 26.06 -21.74
N PRO A 12 1.00 26.24 -21.81
CA PRO A 12 0.03 25.23 -21.40
C PRO A 12 -0.10 24.16 -22.49
N ARG A 13 0.93 23.33 -22.66
CA ARG A 13 0.73 22.00 -23.23
C ARG A 13 0.22 21.12 -22.11
N ALA A 14 -1.07 20.81 -22.17
CA ALA A 14 -1.81 19.86 -21.34
C ALA A 14 -1.27 18.41 -21.45
N LYS A 15 0.01 18.19 -21.14
CA LYS A 15 0.62 16.87 -21.06
C LYS A 15 0.27 16.29 -19.69
N GLY A 16 -0.60 15.28 -19.67
CA GLY A 16 -0.81 14.49 -18.47
C GLY A 16 0.47 13.74 -18.08
N VAL A 17 0.50 13.24 -16.84
CA VAL A 17 1.60 12.46 -16.28
C VAL A 17 1.29 10.98 -16.49
N LEU A 18 2.16 10.28 -17.21
CA LEU A 18 2.08 8.83 -17.35
C LEU A 18 2.34 8.18 -15.98
N LEU A 19 1.40 7.36 -15.53
CA LEU A 19 1.49 6.64 -14.26
C LEU A 19 2.11 5.27 -14.45
N GLU A 20 3.00 4.91 -13.53
CA GLU A 20 3.69 3.62 -13.54
C GLU A 20 3.29 2.75 -12.34
N PRO A 21 3.41 1.42 -12.39
CA PRO A 21 3.15 0.57 -11.24
C PRO A 21 4.12 0.84 -10.08
N PHE A 22 3.61 0.94 -8.85
CA PHE A 22 4.47 1.07 -7.67
C PHE A 22 5.06 -0.28 -7.24
N VAL A 23 6.37 -0.44 -7.36
CA VAL A 23 7.02 -1.77 -7.29
C VAL A 23 7.20 -2.32 -5.87
N HIS A 24 7.10 -1.46 -4.85
CA HIS A 24 7.32 -1.83 -3.43
C HIS A 24 6.03 -2.02 -2.63
N GLN A 25 4.89 -2.20 -3.31
CA GLN A 25 3.64 -2.55 -2.65
C GLN A 25 3.70 -4.01 -2.12
N VAL A 26 3.72 -4.17 -0.80
CA VAL A 26 3.78 -5.50 -0.14
C VAL A 26 2.42 -6.03 0.31
N GLY A 27 1.44 -5.14 0.50
CA GLY A 27 0.11 -5.45 1.02
C GLY A 27 -1.02 -4.78 0.25
N GLY A 28 -2.23 -4.83 0.79
CA GLY A 28 -3.42 -4.24 0.18
C GLY A 28 -3.95 -4.99 -1.05
N HIS A 29 -4.96 -4.41 -1.70
CA HIS A 29 -5.58 -4.95 -2.93
C HIS A 29 -5.69 -3.89 -4.03
N SER A 30 -5.85 -2.63 -3.64
CA SER A 30 -5.85 -1.48 -4.56
C SER A 30 -4.48 -1.36 -5.23
N CYS A 31 -4.46 -1.04 -6.52
CA CYS A 31 -3.24 -0.68 -7.21
C CYS A 31 -2.74 0.67 -6.68
N VAL A 32 -1.46 0.70 -6.33
CA VAL A 32 -0.73 1.93 -6.08
C VAL A 32 0.13 2.22 -7.31
N LEU A 33 0.10 3.47 -7.77
CA LEU A 33 0.81 3.93 -8.95
C LEU A 33 1.79 5.02 -8.56
N ARG A 34 2.94 5.05 -9.22
CA ARG A 34 3.94 6.11 -9.10
C ARG A 34 3.53 7.28 -9.99
N PHE A 35 3.32 8.44 -9.38
CA PHE A 35 3.06 9.71 -10.07
C PHE A 35 4.38 10.41 -10.41
N ASN A 36 5.32 10.41 -9.47
CA ASN A 36 6.71 10.80 -9.67
C ASN A 36 7.57 10.11 -8.59
N GLU A 37 8.87 10.44 -8.51
CA GLU A 37 9.78 9.81 -7.55
C GLU A 37 9.31 9.93 -6.09
N THR A 38 8.73 11.06 -5.69
CA THR A 38 8.34 11.34 -4.29
C THR A 38 6.84 11.25 -4.03
N THR A 39 6.05 10.82 -5.02
CA THR A 39 4.57 10.88 -4.96
C THR A 39 3.95 9.63 -5.57
N LEU A 40 3.10 8.97 -4.79
CA LEU A 40 2.27 7.87 -5.22
C LEU A 40 0.83 8.34 -5.38
N CYS A 41 0.05 7.55 -6.10
CA CYS A 41 -1.38 7.76 -6.21
C CYS A 41 -2.15 6.44 -6.20
N LYS A 42 -3.38 6.49 -5.70
CA LYS A 42 -4.31 5.35 -5.71
C LYS A 42 -5.73 5.86 -5.92
N PRO A 43 -6.68 5.00 -6.36
CA PRO A 43 -8.07 5.40 -6.52
C PRO A 43 -8.59 6.06 -5.24
N LEU A 44 -9.26 7.21 -5.40
CA LEU A 44 -9.78 7.97 -4.28
C LEU A 44 -10.94 7.22 -3.63
N VAL A 45 -10.83 6.97 -2.34
CA VAL A 45 -11.95 6.53 -1.48
C VAL A 45 -12.41 7.76 -0.67
N PRO A 46 -13.71 8.13 -0.71
CA PRO A 46 -14.19 9.36 -0.07
C PRO A 46 -13.81 9.46 1.41
N ARG A 47 -13.99 8.39 2.18
CA ARG A 47 -13.64 8.37 3.61
C ARG A 47 -12.14 8.59 3.86
N GLU A 48 -11.27 7.94 3.08
CA GLU A 48 -9.83 8.12 3.21
C GLU A 48 -9.40 9.54 2.82
N HIS A 49 -10.00 10.10 1.78
CA HIS A 49 -9.75 11.48 1.37
C HIS A 49 -10.17 12.47 2.46
N GLN A 50 -11.37 12.31 3.03
CA GLN A 50 -11.82 13.12 4.16
C GLN A 50 -10.88 12.99 5.37
N PHE A 51 -10.38 11.78 5.66
CA PHE A 51 -9.42 11.59 6.75
C PHE A 51 -8.15 12.43 6.57
N TYR A 52 -7.58 12.45 5.36
CA TYR A 52 -6.41 13.28 5.07
C TYR A 52 -6.73 14.79 5.12
N GLU A 53 -7.92 15.21 4.70
CA GLU A 53 -8.34 16.62 4.77
C GLU A 53 -8.57 17.10 6.21
N THR A 54 -9.06 16.22 7.09
CA THR A 54 -9.33 16.54 8.50
C THR A 54 -8.27 15.99 9.45
N LEU A 55 -7.08 15.63 8.95
CA LEU A 55 -6.04 14.94 9.69
C LEU A 55 -5.56 15.78 10.89
N PRO A 56 -5.67 15.28 12.14
CA PRO A 56 -5.16 15.99 13.31
C PRO A 56 -3.66 16.27 13.19
N ALA A 57 -3.23 17.47 13.62
CA ALA A 57 -1.85 17.92 13.49
C ALA A 57 -0.84 16.94 14.12
N GLU A 58 -1.17 16.39 15.29
CA GLU A 58 -0.32 15.43 16.02
C GLU A 58 -0.10 14.11 15.26
N MET A 59 -1.01 13.76 14.35
CA MET A 59 -0.92 12.52 13.56
C MET A 59 -0.14 12.69 12.26
N ARG A 60 0.11 13.92 11.79
CA ARG A 60 0.74 14.18 10.48
C ARG A 60 2.05 13.42 10.30
N LYS A 61 2.94 13.47 11.30
CA LYS A 61 4.24 12.76 11.29
C LYS A 61 4.15 11.23 11.20
N PHE A 62 2.97 10.65 11.43
CA PHE A 62 2.70 9.22 11.36
C PHE A 62 1.86 8.82 10.16
N THR A 63 1.60 9.71 9.19
CA THR A 63 0.83 9.39 7.97
C THR A 63 1.61 9.85 6.75
N PRO A 64 1.42 9.30 5.55
CA PRO A 64 1.94 9.90 4.32
C PRO A 64 1.47 11.35 4.18
N GLN A 65 2.32 12.25 3.68
CA GLN A 65 1.85 13.59 3.32
C GLN A 65 0.77 13.52 2.24
N TYR A 66 -0.36 14.17 2.48
CA TYR A 66 -1.39 14.38 1.46
C TYR A 66 -0.94 15.44 0.45
N LYS A 67 -0.96 15.09 -0.83
CA LYS A 67 -0.46 15.93 -1.94
C LYS A 67 -1.56 16.35 -2.92
N GLY A 68 -2.83 16.16 -2.56
CA GLY A 68 -3.98 16.57 -3.36
C GLY A 68 -4.66 15.44 -4.13
N VAL A 69 -5.42 15.80 -5.16
CA VAL A 69 -6.22 14.88 -5.97
C VAL A 69 -6.00 15.17 -7.45
N VAL A 70 -5.89 14.12 -8.26
CA VAL A 70 -5.77 14.19 -9.72
C VAL A 70 -6.85 13.38 -10.41
N SER A 71 -7.09 13.72 -11.67
CA SER A 71 -7.98 12.99 -12.57
C SER A 71 -7.16 12.01 -13.42
N VAL A 72 -7.42 10.72 -13.32
CA VAL A 72 -6.75 9.68 -14.11
C VAL A 72 -7.67 9.18 -15.21
N ARG A 73 -7.11 9.02 -16.42
CA ARG A 73 -7.79 8.52 -17.63
C ARG A 73 -7.04 7.35 -18.26
N PHE A 74 -7.77 6.50 -18.99
CA PHE A 74 -7.19 5.50 -19.87
C PHE A 74 -6.96 6.09 -21.24
N GLU A 75 -5.76 5.87 -21.74
CA GLU A 75 -5.38 6.19 -23.10
C GLU A 75 -4.72 4.96 -23.70
N GLU A 76 -4.91 4.74 -25.00
CA GLU A 76 -4.15 3.76 -25.76
C GLU A 76 -2.91 4.48 -26.29
N ASP A 77 -1.74 3.91 -26.05
CA ASP A 77 -0.50 4.39 -26.67
C ASP A 77 -0.44 4.03 -28.16
N GLU A 78 0.63 4.47 -28.84
CA GLU A 78 0.84 4.22 -30.28
C GLU A 78 0.87 2.72 -30.63
N ASP A 79 1.26 1.87 -29.67
CA ASP A 79 1.32 0.42 -29.78
C ASP A 79 0.01 -0.28 -29.36
N ARG A 80 -1.06 0.49 -29.07
CA ARG A 80 -2.36 0.03 -28.54
C ARG A 80 -2.28 -0.63 -27.17
N ASN A 81 -1.23 -0.37 -26.39
CA ASN A 81 -1.21 -0.72 -24.98
C ASN A 81 -1.97 0.32 -24.18
N LEU A 82 -2.68 -0.15 -23.16
CA LEU A 82 -3.42 0.73 -22.28
C LEU A 82 -2.49 1.35 -21.25
N CYS A 83 -2.47 2.68 -21.18
CA CYS A 83 -1.73 3.44 -20.20
C CYS A 83 -2.68 4.27 -19.32
N LEU A 84 -2.18 4.65 -18.15
CA LEU A 84 -2.89 5.47 -17.19
C LEU A 84 -2.25 6.86 -17.17
N ILE A 85 -3.03 7.89 -17.47
CA ILE A 85 -2.52 9.26 -17.54
C ILE A 85 -3.26 10.12 -16.52
N ALA A 86 -2.48 10.77 -15.64
CA ALA A 86 -2.99 11.70 -14.63
C ALA A 86 -2.98 13.14 -15.15
N TYR A 87 -4.08 13.83 -14.90
CA TYR A 87 -4.29 15.23 -15.26
C TYR A 87 -4.66 16.04 -14.01
N PRO A 88 -4.29 17.32 -13.95
CA PRO A 88 -4.83 18.24 -12.95
C PRO A 88 -6.36 18.21 -12.97
N LEU A 89 -6.99 18.32 -11.79
CA LEU A 89 -8.43 18.53 -11.73
C LEU A 89 -8.75 19.90 -12.36
N LYS A 90 -9.56 19.91 -13.42
CA LYS A 90 -10.12 21.15 -13.96
C LYS A 90 -11.07 21.72 -12.90
N GLY A 91 -10.82 22.93 -12.43
CA GLY A 91 -11.75 23.63 -11.56
C GLY A 91 -13.01 23.97 -12.33
N ASP A 92 -14.09 23.20 -12.14
CA ASP A 92 -15.45 23.72 -12.12
C ASP A 92 -16.42 22.68 -11.53
N HIS A 93 -17.50 23.15 -10.92
CA HIS A 93 -18.56 22.40 -10.23
C HIS A 93 -19.28 21.36 -11.13
N GLY A 94 -18.65 20.22 -11.36
CA GLY A 94 -19.29 19.03 -11.91
C GLY A 94 -19.49 17.99 -10.82
N ILE A 95 -20.72 17.83 -10.33
CA ILE A 95 -21.17 16.66 -9.58
C ILE A 95 -21.03 15.46 -10.53
N VAL A 96 -19.85 14.83 -10.53
CA VAL A 96 -19.65 13.54 -11.18
C VAL A 96 -19.77 12.51 -10.08
N ASP A 97 -20.84 11.71 -10.13
CA ASP A 97 -21.25 10.76 -9.11
C ASP A 97 -20.06 10.12 -8.38
N ILE A 98 -19.98 10.43 -7.09
CA ILE A 98 -19.09 9.80 -6.12
C ILE A 98 -19.66 8.40 -5.90
N VAL A 99 -19.28 7.46 -6.76
CA VAL A 99 -19.58 6.05 -6.53
C VAL A 99 -18.47 5.47 -5.67
N ASP A 100 -18.87 4.86 -4.55
CA ASP A 100 -18.01 4.17 -3.61
C ASP A 100 -17.20 3.06 -4.31
N ASN A 101 -15.87 3.22 -4.34
CA ASN A 101 -14.94 2.19 -4.83
C ASN A 101 -14.58 1.16 -3.74
N SER A 102 -15.24 1.16 -2.57
CA SER A 102 -14.91 0.24 -1.47
C SER A 102 -15.25 -1.23 -1.73
N ASP A 103 -16.11 -1.52 -2.73
CA ASP A 103 -16.45 -2.89 -3.17
C ASP A 103 -15.37 -3.49 -4.08
N CYS A 104 -14.15 -3.60 -3.54
CA CYS A 104 -12.97 -4.17 -4.20
C CYS A 104 -12.68 -5.63 -3.78
N GLU A 105 -13.68 -6.44 -3.42
CA GLU A 105 -13.52 -7.90 -3.40
C GLU A 105 -14.04 -8.51 -4.70
N PRO A 106 -13.26 -9.36 -5.41
CA PRO A 106 -13.83 -10.16 -6.47
C PRO A 106 -14.93 -11.01 -5.84
N LYS A 107 -16.18 -10.79 -6.24
CA LYS A 107 -17.28 -11.71 -5.98
C LYS A 107 -16.84 -13.05 -6.56
N SER A 108 -16.24 -13.91 -5.74
CA SER A 108 -15.97 -15.30 -6.08
C SER A 108 -17.31 -16.05 -6.04
N LYS A 109 -18.27 -15.60 -6.85
CA LYS A 109 -19.29 -16.47 -7.38
C LYS A 109 -18.57 -17.31 -8.40
N LEU A 110 -17.89 -18.33 -7.89
CA LEU A 110 -17.50 -19.53 -8.61
C LEU A 110 -18.79 -20.08 -9.21
N LEU A 111 -19.21 -19.53 -10.34
CA LEU A 111 -20.30 -20.06 -11.14
C LEU A 111 -19.73 -21.33 -11.72
N ARG A 112 -19.87 -22.41 -10.94
CA ARG A 112 -19.49 -23.76 -11.27
C ARG A 112 -20.28 -24.15 -12.51
N TRP A 113 -19.71 -23.87 -13.69
CA TRP A 113 -20.14 -24.52 -14.92
C TRP A 113 -19.75 -25.99 -14.77
N THR A 114 -20.69 -26.77 -14.24
CA THR A 114 -20.61 -28.21 -14.22
C THR A 114 -20.52 -28.68 -15.68
N THR A 115 -19.36 -29.22 -16.02
CA THR A 115 -19.15 -30.01 -17.22
C THR A 115 -19.91 -31.33 -17.10
N ASN A 116 -21.24 -31.28 -17.25
CA ASN A 116 -22.00 -32.49 -17.51
C ASN A 116 -21.95 -32.78 -19.02
N LYS A 117 -20.85 -33.42 -19.41
CA LYS A 117 -20.85 -34.38 -20.52
C LYS A 117 -21.86 -35.46 -20.17
N LYS A 118 -22.95 -35.57 -20.91
CA LYS A 118 -23.57 -36.85 -21.35
C LYS A 118 -24.73 -36.57 -22.32
N HIS A 119 -24.46 -36.92 -23.59
CA HIS A 119 -25.34 -37.54 -24.58
C HIS A 119 -26.82 -37.15 -24.64
N HIS A 120 -27.26 -36.55 -25.76
CA HIS A 120 -28.17 -37.13 -26.78
C HIS A 120 -28.56 -36.03 -27.81
N VAL A 121 -27.94 -36.02 -29.01
CA VAL A 121 -28.56 -36.26 -30.34
C VAL A 121 -29.75 -35.34 -30.71
N LEU A 122 -29.53 -34.39 -31.64
CA LEU A 122 -30.20 -34.28 -32.96
C LEU A 122 -29.62 -33.09 -33.77
N GLU A 123 -29.18 -33.35 -35.01
CA GLU A 123 -29.39 -32.59 -36.29
C GLU A 123 -29.40 -31.04 -36.32
N THR A 124 -28.96 -30.30 -37.36
CA THR A 124 -28.21 -30.46 -38.61
C THR A 124 -27.83 -29.03 -39.04
N GLU A 125 -26.89 -28.93 -39.99
CA GLU A 125 -26.60 -27.78 -40.86
C GLU A 125 -25.50 -26.79 -40.45
N LYS A 126 -24.58 -26.67 -41.42
CA LYS A 126 -23.32 -25.95 -41.47
C LYS A 126 -23.54 -24.60 -42.14
N THR A 127 -22.74 -23.58 -41.79
CA THR A 127 -22.15 -22.49 -42.63
C THR A 127 -21.80 -21.26 -41.74
N PRO A 128 -20.96 -20.31 -42.17
CA PRO A 128 -19.52 -20.31 -41.93
C PRO A 128 -19.11 -19.16 -40.99
N LYS A 129 -18.73 -19.47 -39.75
CA LYS A 129 -18.17 -18.52 -38.77
C LYS A 129 -16.76 -18.91 -38.29
N ASP A 130 -15.96 -19.51 -39.17
CA ASP A 130 -14.63 -20.02 -38.79
C ASP A 130 -13.54 -18.95 -38.61
N TRP A 131 -13.79 -17.68 -38.93
CA TRP A 131 -12.85 -16.59 -38.58
C TRP A 131 -12.90 -16.16 -37.11
N VAL A 132 -14.02 -16.37 -36.41
CA VAL A 132 -14.16 -15.99 -34.98
C VAL A 132 -13.56 -17.07 -34.05
N ARG A 133 -13.21 -18.25 -34.57
CA ARG A 133 -12.79 -19.39 -33.76
C ARG A 133 -11.30 -19.37 -33.38
N GLN A 134 -10.45 -18.66 -34.12
CA GLN A 134 -9.03 -18.52 -33.76
C GLN A 134 -8.81 -17.47 -32.65
N HIS A 135 -9.47 -16.31 -32.70
CA HIS A 135 -9.29 -15.26 -31.67
C HIS A 135 -9.77 -15.67 -30.28
N ARG A 136 -10.80 -16.53 -30.17
CA ARG A 136 -11.32 -17.00 -28.87
C ARG A 136 -10.43 -18.02 -28.16
N LYS A 137 -9.53 -18.71 -28.87
CA LYS A 137 -8.60 -19.66 -28.23
C LYS A 137 -7.41 -18.94 -27.59
N GLU A 138 -6.90 -17.88 -28.21
CA GLU A 138 -5.77 -17.13 -27.63
C GLU A 138 -6.17 -16.32 -26.40
N GLU A 139 -7.33 -15.66 -26.40
CA GLU A 139 -7.79 -14.91 -25.20
C GLU A 139 -8.13 -15.85 -24.03
N LYS A 140 -8.78 -16.99 -24.30
CA LYS A 140 -9.05 -17.97 -23.24
C LYS A 140 -7.77 -18.59 -22.70
N MET A 141 -6.80 -18.89 -23.56
CA MET A 141 -5.52 -19.45 -23.11
C MET A 141 -4.68 -18.41 -22.36
N LYS A 142 -4.74 -17.13 -22.73
CA LYS A 142 -4.11 -16.03 -21.97
C LYS A 142 -4.78 -15.82 -20.62
N SER A 143 -6.11 -15.79 -20.54
CA SER A 143 -6.84 -15.62 -19.26
C SER A 143 -6.67 -16.81 -18.32
N HIS A 144 -6.74 -18.05 -18.83
CA HIS A 144 -6.55 -19.25 -18.00
C HIS A 144 -5.11 -19.37 -17.50
N LYS A 145 -4.13 -19.06 -18.36
CA LYS A 145 -2.71 -19.06 -17.98
C LYS A 145 -2.43 -18.00 -16.91
N LEU A 146 -3.05 -16.82 -17.01
CA LEU A 146 -2.95 -15.75 -16.00
C LEU A 146 -3.51 -16.19 -14.64
N GLU A 147 -4.67 -16.85 -14.61
CA GLU A 147 -5.29 -17.28 -13.36
C GLU A 147 -4.46 -18.36 -12.64
N GLU A 148 -3.96 -19.36 -13.39
CA GLU A 148 -3.03 -20.38 -12.87
C GLU A 148 -1.72 -19.77 -12.37
N GLU A 149 -1.15 -18.81 -13.10
CA GLU A 149 0.02 -18.00 -12.74
C GLU A 149 -0.27 -17.01 -11.61
N PHE A 150 -1.45 -17.04 -10.96
CA PHE A 150 -1.69 -16.30 -9.71
C PHE A 150 -2.27 -17.14 -8.58
N GLU A 151 -2.75 -18.35 -8.86
CA GLU A 151 -3.10 -19.34 -7.82
C GLU A 151 -1.85 -19.78 -7.04
N TRP A 152 -0.70 -19.96 -7.71
CA TRP A 152 0.57 -20.21 -7.01
C TRP A 152 0.95 -19.09 -6.03
N LEU A 153 0.58 -17.83 -6.31
CA LEU A 153 0.82 -16.70 -5.39
C LEU A 153 -0.06 -16.74 -4.14
N LYS A 154 -1.13 -17.54 -4.13
CA LYS A 154 -1.92 -17.80 -2.92
C LYS A 154 -1.27 -18.86 -2.02
N LYS A 155 -0.19 -19.51 -2.46
CA LYS A 155 0.61 -20.39 -1.62
C LYS A 155 1.29 -19.57 -0.53
N SER A 156 1.36 -20.15 0.66
CA SER A 156 2.02 -19.54 1.83
C SER A 156 3.54 -19.71 1.77
N GLU A 157 4.13 -19.61 0.59
CA GLU A 157 5.57 -19.78 0.37
C GLU A 157 6.26 -18.41 0.38
N VAL A 158 7.44 -18.36 1.00
CA VAL A 158 8.32 -17.19 0.98
C VAL A 158 9.07 -17.19 -0.35
N LEU A 159 9.05 -16.07 -1.07
CA LEU A 159 9.67 -15.94 -2.40
C LEU A 159 10.99 -15.15 -2.31
N TYR A 160 11.95 -15.50 -3.16
CA TYR A 160 13.26 -14.84 -3.24
C TYR A 160 13.53 -14.37 -4.68
N TYR A 161 13.97 -13.11 -4.85
CA TYR A 161 14.29 -12.51 -6.14
C TYR A 161 15.67 -11.85 -6.13
N THR A 162 16.51 -12.10 -7.12
CA THR A 162 17.83 -11.46 -7.23
C THR A 162 17.71 -9.98 -7.62
N VAL A 163 18.47 -9.12 -6.93
CA VAL A 163 18.62 -7.71 -7.30
C VAL A 163 19.76 -7.60 -8.32
N GLU A 164 19.45 -7.31 -9.59
CA GLU A 164 20.49 -7.06 -10.61
C GLU A 164 20.95 -5.59 -10.55
N LYS A 165 22.25 -5.35 -10.76
CA LYS A 165 22.82 -3.99 -10.84
C LYS A 165 22.42 -3.35 -12.18
N LYS A 166 21.60 -2.28 -12.13
CA LYS A 166 21.21 -1.36 -13.22
C LYS A 166 21.62 -1.81 -14.64
N GLY A 167 20.84 -2.73 -15.22
CA GLY A 167 20.78 -2.99 -16.66
C GLY A 167 19.54 -2.33 -17.28
N ASN A 168 19.51 -2.21 -18.62
CA ASN A 168 18.51 -1.50 -19.44
C ASN A 168 17.04 -1.60 -19.01
N ILE A 169 16.25 -0.56 -19.29
CA ILE A 169 14.81 -0.36 -18.99
C ILE A 169 13.91 -1.63 -19.07
N SER A 170 14.17 -2.55 -20.01
CA SER A 170 13.43 -3.81 -20.15
C SER A 170 13.67 -4.80 -18.98
N SER A 171 14.79 -4.72 -18.26
CA SER A 171 15.05 -5.54 -17.07
C SER A 171 14.32 -5.04 -15.83
N GLN A 172 13.89 -3.76 -15.79
CA GLN A 172 13.10 -3.22 -14.66
C GLN A 172 11.74 -3.94 -14.54
N LEU A 173 11.18 -4.44 -15.64
CA LEU A 173 9.93 -5.19 -15.63
C LEU A 173 9.99 -6.52 -14.84
N LYS A 174 11.18 -7.05 -14.55
CA LYS A 174 11.38 -8.32 -13.83
C LYS A 174 11.46 -8.18 -12.30
N HIS A 175 11.49 -6.97 -11.77
CA HIS A 175 11.79 -6.71 -10.35
C HIS A 175 10.58 -6.30 -9.50
N TYR A 176 9.36 -6.35 -10.05
CA TYR A 176 8.18 -6.01 -9.26
C TYR A 176 7.90 -7.04 -8.18
N ASN A 177 7.42 -6.57 -7.03
CA ASN A 177 6.71 -7.45 -6.11
C ASN A 177 5.59 -8.18 -6.90
N PRO A 178 5.53 -9.52 -6.89
CA PRO A 178 4.47 -10.26 -7.57
C PRO A 178 3.07 -9.83 -7.15
N TRP A 179 2.93 -9.42 -5.89
CA TRP A 179 1.71 -8.86 -5.35
C TRP A 179 1.34 -7.53 -6.00
N SER A 180 2.31 -6.62 -6.16
CA SER A 180 2.13 -5.36 -6.87
C SER A 180 1.66 -5.59 -8.31
N MET A 181 2.31 -6.51 -9.04
CA MET A 181 1.91 -6.83 -10.42
C MET A 181 0.51 -7.39 -10.51
N LYS A 182 0.15 -8.29 -9.59
CA LYS A 182 -1.20 -8.83 -9.52
C LYS A 182 -2.23 -7.73 -9.30
N CYS A 183 -2.00 -6.86 -8.31
CA CYS A 183 -2.87 -5.73 -7.99
C CYS A 183 -3.02 -4.79 -9.20
N HIS A 184 -1.92 -4.46 -9.84
CA HIS A 184 -1.89 -3.60 -11.01
C HIS A 184 -2.66 -4.20 -12.19
N GLN A 185 -2.38 -5.44 -12.57
CA GLN A 185 -3.06 -6.13 -13.67
C GLN A 185 -4.55 -6.30 -13.41
N GLN A 186 -4.94 -6.68 -12.19
CA GLN A 186 -6.35 -6.80 -11.82
C GLN A 186 -7.08 -5.46 -11.92
N GLN A 187 -6.43 -4.36 -11.52
CA GLN A 187 -7.06 -3.05 -11.61
C GLN A 187 -7.13 -2.55 -13.05
N LEU A 188 -6.08 -2.71 -13.84
CA LEU A 188 -6.11 -2.39 -15.27
C LEU A 188 -7.23 -3.16 -15.97
N GLN A 189 -7.38 -4.46 -15.68
CA GLN A 189 -8.45 -5.26 -16.27
C GLN A 189 -9.85 -4.75 -15.87
N ARG A 190 -10.08 -4.50 -14.56
CA ARG A 190 -11.36 -3.94 -14.07
C ARG A 190 -11.67 -2.58 -14.69
N MET A 191 -10.69 -1.70 -14.75
CA MET A 191 -10.90 -0.36 -15.27
C MET A 191 -11.05 -0.38 -16.81
N LYS A 192 -10.37 -1.28 -17.53
CA LYS A 192 -10.58 -1.54 -18.97
C LYS A 192 -12.00 -2.03 -19.26
N GLU A 193 -12.52 -2.95 -18.44
CA GLU A 193 -13.91 -3.43 -18.56
C GLU A 193 -14.91 -2.28 -18.33
N ASN A 194 -14.62 -1.39 -17.38
CA ASN A 194 -15.46 -0.24 -17.04
C ASN A 194 -15.25 1.00 -17.95
N ALA A 195 -14.18 1.04 -18.76
CA ALA A 195 -13.82 2.20 -19.58
C ALA A 195 -14.93 2.60 -20.57
N LYS A 196 -15.77 1.65 -20.99
CA LYS A 196 -16.96 1.91 -21.83
C LYS A 196 -18.00 2.80 -21.16
N HIS A 197 -18.06 2.79 -19.83
CA HIS A 197 -19.04 3.53 -19.04
C HIS A 197 -18.42 4.74 -18.33
N ARG A 198 -17.13 4.66 -17.94
CA ARG A 198 -16.42 5.73 -17.23
C ARG A 198 -14.93 5.66 -17.56
N ASN A 199 -14.41 6.69 -18.24
CA ASN A 199 -12.98 6.81 -18.55
C ASN A 199 -12.23 7.84 -17.67
N GLN A 200 -12.85 8.30 -16.57
CA GLN A 200 -12.25 9.30 -15.70
C GLN A 200 -12.48 8.96 -14.24
N TYR A 201 -11.40 8.89 -13.47
CA TYR A 201 -11.37 8.50 -12.08
C TYR A 201 -10.59 9.51 -11.24
N LYS A 202 -11.05 9.79 -10.03
CA LYS A 202 -10.28 10.60 -9.07
C LYS A 202 -9.28 9.71 -8.35
N PHE A 203 -8.05 10.18 -8.24
CA PHE A 203 -6.98 9.52 -7.50
C PHE A 203 -6.43 10.47 -6.45
N ILE A 204 -6.23 9.96 -5.24
CA ILE A 204 -5.55 10.69 -4.18
C ILE A 204 -4.04 10.62 -4.39
N LEU A 205 -3.34 11.75 -4.25
CA LEU A 205 -1.89 11.84 -4.27
C LEU A 205 -1.35 11.80 -2.84
N LEU A 206 -0.40 10.90 -2.59
CA LEU A 206 0.22 10.70 -1.29
C LEU A 206 1.75 10.66 -1.44
N GLU A 207 2.45 10.98 -0.36
CA GLU A 207 3.90 10.82 -0.27
C GLU A 207 4.37 9.40 -0.61
N ASN A 208 5.42 9.30 -1.44
CA ASN A 208 6.14 8.05 -1.60
C ASN A 208 7.12 7.84 -0.43
N LEU A 209 6.66 7.12 0.59
CA LEU A 209 7.45 6.78 1.78
C LEU A 209 8.72 5.97 1.47
N THR A 210 8.79 5.33 0.30
CA THR A 210 9.96 4.51 -0.09
C THR A 210 11.02 5.28 -0.87
N SER A 211 10.70 6.50 -1.33
CA SER A 211 11.52 7.29 -2.28
C SER A 211 12.94 7.61 -1.79
N ARG A 212 13.13 7.66 -0.48
CA ARG A 212 14.43 7.97 0.16
C ARG A 212 15.35 6.75 0.32
N TYR A 213 14.85 5.54 0.09
CA TYR A 213 15.61 4.31 0.30
C TYR A 213 16.09 3.74 -1.03
N GLU A 214 17.31 3.21 -1.06
CA GLU A 214 17.84 2.60 -2.28
C GLU A 214 17.28 1.18 -2.48
N VAL A 215 17.17 0.42 -1.39
CA VAL A 215 16.57 -0.92 -1.39
C VAL A 215 15.59 -1.02 -0.22
N PRO A 216 14.37 -0.47 -0.34
CA PRO A 216 13.43 -0.40 0.77
C PRO A 216 13.04 -1.80 1.27
N CYS A 217 13.26 -2.05 2.55
CA CYS A 217 12.61 -3.15 3.28
C CYS A 217 11.30 -2.62 3.85
N VAL A 218 10.18 -3.28 3.56
CA VAL A 218 8.83 -2.79 3.86
C VAL A 218 8.03 -3.88 4.55
N LEU A 219 7.45 -3.57 5.71
CA LEU A 219 6.54 -4.44 6.44
C LEU A 219 5.18 -3.75 6.60
N ASP A 220 4.12 -4.44 6.18
CA ASP A 220 2.73 -4.00 6.32
C ASP A 220 2.07 -4.84 7.42
N LEU A 221 1.67 -4.18 8.50
CA LEU A 221 1.01 -4.76 9.65
C LEU A 221 -0.42 -4.26 9.74
N LYS A 222 -1.39 -5.17 9.68
CA LYS A 222 -2.78 -4.81 9.92
C LYS A 222 -3.07 -4.77 11.41
N MET A 223 -3.59 -3.64 11.87
CA MET A 223 -3.74 -3.30 13.28
C MET A 223 -5.19 -3.42 13.74
N GLY A 224 -5.40 -3.70 15.02
CA GLY A 224 -6.71 -3.83 15.65
C GLY A 224 -7.25 -5.26 15.76
N THR A 225 -8.07 -5.47 16.78
CA THR A 225 -8.86 -6.70 17.00
C THR A 225 -10.16 -6.72 16.19
N ARG A 226 -10.59 -5.57 15.67
CA ARG A 226 -11.74 -5.40 14.77
C ARG A 226 -11.29 -4.84 13.43
N GLN A 227 -11.75 -5.47 12.35
CA GLN A 227 -11.28 -5.18 10.99
C GLN A 227 -12.39 -4.73 10.04
N HIS A 228 -13.63 -4.64 10.52
CA HIS A 228 -14.77 -4.15 9.75
C HIS A 228 -15.21 -2.78 10.26
N GLY A 229 -15.53 -1.89 9.32
CA GLY A 229 -16.20 -0.63 9.63
C GLY A 229 -17.61 -0.86 10.20
N ASP A 230 -18.23 0.21 10.67
CA ASP A 230 -19.64 0.20 11.09
C ASP A 230 -20.62 0.21 9.90
N ASP A 231 -20.13 0.64 8.74
CA ASP A 231 -20.82 0.67 7.43
C ASP A 231 -20.75 -0.67 6.68
N ALA A 232 -20.03 -1.65 7.20
CA ALA A 232 -19.82 -2.92 6.51
C ALA A 232 -21.13 -3.74 6.45
N SER A 233 -21.45 -4.26 5.26
CA SER A 233 -22.52 -5.25 5.10
C SER A 233 -22.27 -6.48 5.96
N GLU A 234 -23.33 -7.20 6.34
CA GLU A 234 -23.23 -8.40 7.18
C GLU A 234 -22.24 -9.43 6.59
N GLU A 235 -22.24 -9.62 5.27
CA GLU A 235 -21.29 -10.52 4.59
C GLU A 235 -19.84 -10.04 4.71
N LYS A 236 -19.60 -8.73 4.49
CA LYS A 236 -18.26 -8.12 4.58
C LYS A 236 -17.75 -8.18 6.02
N ALA A 237 -18.59 -7.84 7.00
CA ALA A 237 -18.30 -7.95 8.42
C ALA A 237 -17.97 -9.40 8.81
N ALA A 238 -18.80 -10.38 8.44
CA ALA A 238 -18.56 -11.79 8.72
C ALA A 238 -17.24 -12.30 8.12
N ASN A 239 -16.91 -11.90 6.89
CA ASN A 239 -15.65 -12.26 6.26
C ASN A 239 -14.43 -11.62 6.95
N GLN A 240 -14.52 -10.36 7.38
CA GLN A 240 -13.46 -9.68 8.11
C GLN A 240 -13.30 -10.24 9.53
N ILE A 241 -14.39 -10.55 10.22
CA ILE A 241 -14.38 -11.24 11.52
C ILE A 241 -13.69 -12.60 11.40
N ARG A 242 -14.07 -13.43 10.41
CA ARG A 242 -13.45 -14.73 10.16
C ARG A 242 -11.94 -14.59 9.92
N LYS A 243 -11.54 -13.64 9.06
CA LYS A 243 -10.11 -13.37 8.78
C LYS A 243 -9.36 -12.89 10.03
N CYS A 244 -10.02 -12.14 10.92
CA CYS A 244 -9.44 -11.68 12.18
C CYS A 244 -9.20 -12.85 13.14
N GLN A 245 -10.24 -13.64 13.39
CA GLN A 245 -10.23 -14.81 14.27
C GLN A 245 -9.20 -15.87 13.87
N GLN A 246 -8.95 -16.03 12.56
CA GLN A 246 -7.98 -16.98 12.03
C GLN A 246 -6.54 -16.45 12.00
N SER A 247 -6.26 -15.32 12.64
CA SER A 247 -4.96 -14.66 12.61
C SER A 247 -4.56 -14.14 13.98
N THR A 248 -3.31 -13.71 14.11
CA THR A 248 -2.78 -13.09 15.32
C THR A 248 -3.53 -11.83 15.75
N SER A 249 -4.26 -11.14 14.85
CA SER A 249 -5.08 -9.97 15.19
C SER A 249 -6.08 -10.23 16.33
N ALA A 250 -6.62 -11.44 16.44
CA ALA A 250 -7.58 -11.76 17.49
C ALA A 250 -6.94 -11.88 18.88
N VAL A 251 -5.66 -12.22 18.95
CA VAL A 251 -4.95 -12.52 20.21
C VAL A 251 -4.02 -11.38 20.63
N ILE A 252 -3.34 -10.74 19.67
CA ILE A 252 -2.34 -9.69 19.92
C ILE A 252 -2.64 -8.39 19.16
N GLY A 253 -3.84 -8.24 18.57
CA GLY A 253 -4.24 -7.00 17.93
C GLY A 253 -3.46 -6.61 16.65
N VAL A 254 -2.55 -7.44 16.16
CA VAL A 254 -1.73 -7.17 14.98
C VAL A 254 -1.48 -8.43 14.15
N ARG A 255 -1.35 -8.29 12.82
CA ARG A 255 -0.91 -9.38 11.93
C ARG A 255 -0.09 -8.89 10.74
N VAL A 256 0.76 -9.76 10.19
CA VAL A 256 1.50 -9.49 8.96
C VAL A 256 0.57 -9.58 7.73
N CYS A 257 0.49 -8.49 6.98
CA CYS A 257 -0.19 -8.43 5.68
C CYS A 257 0.77 -8.63 4.52
N GLY A 258 2.02 -8.22 4.68
CA GLY A 258 3.02 -8.39 3.65
C GLY A 258 4.36 -7.89 4.13
N MET A 259 5.42 -8.42 3.55
CA MET A 259 6.78 -8.05 3.89
C MET A 259 7.70 -8.18 2.69
N GLN A 260 8.64 -7.26 2.56
CA GLN A 260 9.76 -7.29 1.63
C GLN A 260 11.03 -7.00 2.43
N VAL A 261 12.03 -7.88 2.35
CA VAL A 261 13.30 -7.75 3.09
C VAL A 261 14.46 -7.99 2.14
N TYR A 262 15.43 -7.10 2.11
CA TYR A 262 16.67 -7.33 1.40
C TYR A 262 17.63 -8.19 2.22
N GLN A 263 18.02 -9.32 1.64
CA GLN A 263 18.99 -10.27 2.17
C GLN A 263 20.38 -9.92 1.61
N ALA A 264 21.15 -9.11 2.36
CA ALA A 264 22.51 -8.69 2.00
C ALA A 264 23.50 -9.85 1.85
N GLY A 265 23.23 -11.01 2.48
CA GLY A 265 23.98 -12.25 2.29
C GLY A 265 23.94 -12.75 0.83
N SER A 266 22.76 -12.76 0.22
CA SER A 266 22.54 -13.31 -1.11
C SER A 266 22.32 -12.25 -2.21
N GLY A 267 22.12 -10.98 -1.84
CA GLY A 267 21.72 -9.93 -2.78
C GLY A 267 20.29 -10.11 -3.30
N GLN A 268 19.42 -10.76 -2.52
CA GLN A 268 18.04 -11.07 -2.93
C GLN A 268 17.01 -10.34 -2.08
N LEU A 269 15.87 -10.03 -2.68
CA LEU A 269 14.67 -9.59 -1.97
C LEU A 269 13.83 -10.81 -1.59
N MET A 270 13.57 -10.96 -0.30
CA MET A 270 12.67 -11.93 0.29
C MET A 270 11.28 -11.32 0.44
N PHE A 271 10.24 -12.05 0.05
CA PHE A 271 8.86 -11.61 0.11
C PHE A 271 7.98 -12.59 0.89
N MET A 272 7.19 -12.04 1.79
CA MET A 272 6.13 -12.76 2.51
C MET A 272 4.80 -12.10 2.19
N ASN A 273 3.81 -12.89 1.78
CA ASN A 273 2.48 -12.38 1.45
C ASN A 273 1.49 -12.56 2.62
N LYS A 274 0.30 -11.94 2.49
CA LYS A 274 -0.78 -12.06 3.48
C LYS A 274 -1.30 -13.48 3.74
N TYR A 275 -1.12 -14.43 2.82
CA TYR A 275 -1.57 -15.81 3.02
C TYR A 275 -0.62 -16.56 3.94
N HIS A 276 0.67 -16.23 3.90
CA HIS A 276 1.63 -16.68 4.90
C HIS A 276 1.40 -15.95 6.23
N GLY A 277 1.35 -14.61 6.21
CA GLY A 277 1.17 -13.81 7.42
C GLY A 277 -0.10 -14.13 8.23
N ARG A 278 -1.20 -14.51 7.56
CA ARG A 278 -2.44 -14.94 8.24
C ARG A 278 -2.34 -16.29 8.95
N LYS A 279 -1.42 -17.17 8.57
CA LYS A 279 -1.26 -18.49 9.19
C LYS A 279 -0.28 -18.50 10.37
N LEU A 280 0.37 -17.37 10.63
CA LEU A 280 1.34 -17.27 11.71
C LEU A 280 0.65 -17.46 13.06
N SER A 281 1.30 -18.21 13.95
CA SER A 281 1.04 -18.18 15.38
C SER A 281 1.62 -16.90 15.99
N VAL A 282 1.39 -16.66 17.28
CA VAL A 282 2.05 -15.54 18.00
C VAL A 282 3.57 -15.68 17.95
N GLN A 283 4.10 -16.88 18.16
CA GLN A 283 5.52 -17.17 18.01
C GLN A 283 6.00 -16.96 16.56
N GLY A 284 5.24 -17.45 15.57
CA GLY A 284 5.57 -17.23 14.16
C GLY A 284 5.53 -15.75 13.74
N PHE A 285 4.71 -14.93 14.42
CA PHE A 285 4.71 -13.49 14.22
C PHE A 285 5.98 -12.84 14.78
N LYS A 286 6.44 -13.25 15.97
CA LYS A 286 7.75 -12.83 16.53
C LYS A 286 8.90 -13.23 15.59
N GLU A 287 8.90 -14.46 15.09
CA GLU A 287 9.88 -14.93 14.10
C GLU A 287 9.83 -14.12 12.79
N ALA A 288 8.65 -13.76 12.30
CA ALA A 288 8.50 -12.92 11.11
C ALA A 288 9.04 -11.49 11.34
N LEU A 289 8.84 -10.92 12.54
CA LEU A 289 9.45 -9.63 12.91
C LEU A 289 10.97 -9.73 13.04
N PHE A 290 11.49 -10.79 13.65
CA PHE A 290 12.92 -11.05 13.69
C PHE A 290 13.50 -11.12 12.28
N GLN A 291 12.84 -11.87 11.39
CA GLN A 291 13.23 -12.00 9.99
C GLN A 291 13.13 -10.67 9.23
N PHE A 292 12.16 -9.81 9.56
CA PHE A 292 12.06 -8.47 9.00
C PHE A 292 13.30 -7.64 9.27
N PHE A 293 13.85 -7.70 10.49
CA PHE A 293 15.04 -6.95 10.88
C PHE A 293 16.35 -7.70 10.60
N HIS A 294 16.31 -8.91 10.04
CA HIS A 294 17.49 -9.72 9.75
C HIS A 294 17.89 -9.64 8.26
N ASN A 295 19.10 -9.13 7.98
CA ASN A 295 19.58 -8.92 6.60
C ASN A 295 20.18 -10.18 5.93
N GLY A 296 20.04 -11.35 6.57
CA GLY A 296 20.61 -12.62 6.10
C GLY A 296 22.05 -12.88 6.57
N ARG A 297 22.66 -11.93 7.27
CA ARG A 297 23.97 -12.08 7.94
C ARG A 297 23.85 -11.88 9.44
N TYR A 298 23.09 -10.87 9.87
CA TYR A 298 22.84 -10.53 11.26
C TYR A 298 21.52 -9.75 11.41
N LEU A 299 21.08 -9.65 12.66
CA LEU A 299 19.98 -8.78 13.07
C LEU A 299 20.44 -7.31 13.06
N ARG A 300 19.72 -6.46 12.33
CA ARG A 300 19.93 -5.00 12.21
C ARG A 300 19.41 -4.28 13.48
N ARG A 301 20.13 -4.47 14.60
CA ARG A 301 19.73 -3.97 15.94
C ARG A 301 19.58 -2.47 16.01
N GLU A 302 20.36 -1.74 15.23
CA GLU A 302 20.34 -0.28 15.18
C GLU A 302 18.99 0.26 14.70
N LEU A 303 18.15 -0.58 14.10
CA LEU A 303 16.79 -0.23 13.67
C LEU A 303 15.75 -0.39 14.79
N LEU A 304 15.99 -1.28 15.77
CA LEU A 304 15.00 -1.64 16.79
C LEU A 304 14.67 -0.46 17.71
N GLY A 305 15.69 0.23 18.22
CA GLY A 305 15.51 1.42 19.07
C GLY A 305 14.68 2.53 18.41
N PRO A 306 15.03 2.97 17.18
CA PRO A 306 14.22 3.93 16.41
C PRO A 306 12.78 3.49 16.15
N VAL A 307 12.55 2.20 15.87
CA VAL A 307 11.19 1.64 15.71
C VAL A 307 10.42 1.74 17.02
N LEU A 308 10.97 1.25 18.12
CA LEU A 308 10.35 1.29 19.44
C LEU A 308 9.98 2.72 19.84
N LYS A 309 10.89 3.68 19.62
CA LYS A 309 10.61 5.10 19.87
C LYS A 309 9.40 5.58 19.08
N LYS A 310 9.36 5.32 17.77
CA LYS A 310 8.24 5.74 16.90
C LYS A 310 6.93 5.07 17.28
N LEU A 311 6.95 3.78 17.64
CA LEU A 311 5.77 3.05 18.09
C LEU A 311 5.21 3.62 19.40
N THR A 312 6.07 3.89 20.38
CA THR A 312 5.68 4.49 21.66
C THR A 312 5.11 5.90 21.49
N GLU A 313 5.74 6.73 20.64
CA GLU A 313 5.22 8.06 20.33
C GLU A 313 3.86 7.97 19.61
N LEU A 314 3.71 7.06 18.64
CA LEU A 314 2.45 6.85 17.94
C LEU A 314 1.35 6.40 18.91
N LYS A 315 1.65 5.44 19.79
CA LYS A 315 0.74 4.98 20.82
C LYS A 315 0.26 6.17 21.66
N ALA A 316 1.17 6.99 22.17
CA ALA A 316 0.82 8.16 22.98
C ALA A 316 -0.07 9.16 22.23
N VAL A 317 0.16 9.38 20.92
CA VAL A 317 -0.72 10.23 20.09
C VAL A 317 -2.11 9.63 19.96
N LEU A 318 -2.20 8.33 19.65
CA LEU A 318 -3.49 7.64 19.45
C LEU A 318 -4.31 7.50 20.73
N GLU A 319 -3.68 7.42 21.90
CA GLU A 319 -4.37 7.43 23.20
C GLU A 319 -5.11 8.76 23.45
N ARG A 320 -4.68 9.85 22.82
CA ARG A 320 -5.34 11.17 22.88
C ARG A 320 -6.37 11.41 21.77
N GLN A 321 -6.41 10.56 20.74
CA GLN A 321 -7.36 10.73 19.63
C GLN A 321 -8.73 10.17 20.02
N GLU A 322 -9.49 10.95 20.80
CA GLU A 322 -10.85 10.56 21.21
C GLU A 322 -11.75 10.30 20.00
N SER A 323 -12.62 9.30 20.12
CA SER A 323 -13.64 8.88 19.13
C SER A 323 -13.12 8.27 17.82
N TYR A 324 -11.82 8.38 17.51
CA TYR A 324 -11.27 7.75 16.31
C TYR A 324 -11.30 6.23 16.40
N ARG A 325 -11.64 5.55 15.29
CA ARG A 325 -11.42 4.12 15.07
C ARG A 325 -10.78 3.92 13.72
N PHE A 326 -9.67 3.18 13.66
CA PHE A 326 -8.87 2.99 12.45
C PHE A 326 -9.09 1.59 11.86
N TYR A 327 -10.36 1.21 11.65
CA TYR A 327 -10.68 -0.14 11.21
C TYR A 327 -10.01 -0.48 9.88
N SER A 328 -9.47 -1.70 9.78
CA SER A 328 -8.80 -2.18 8.56
C SER A 328 -7.56 -1.42 8.11
N SER A 329 -7.13 -0.38 8.82
CA SER A 329 -5.88 0.33 8.56
C SER A 329 -4.66 -0.54 8.89
N SER A 330 -3.51 -0.09 8.41
CA SER A 330 -2.25 -0.78 8.60
C SER A 330 -1.15 0.17 9.06
N LEU A 331 -0.13 -0.40 9.68
CA LEU A 331 1.11 0.26 10.05
C LEU A 331 2.22 -0.25 9.12
N LEU A 332 2.85 0.67 8.42
CA LEU A 332 3.98 0.42 7.54
C LEU A 332 5.27 0.70 8.29
N VAL A 333 6.17 -0.28 8.38
CA VAL A 333 7.53 -0.11 8.90
C VAL A 333 8.50 -0.22 7.73
N ILE A 334 9.38 0.77 7.58
CA ILE A 334 10.27 0.88 6.40
C ILE A 334 11.69 1.22 6.82
N TYR A 335 12.68 0.56 6.24
CA TYR A 335 14.08 0.94 6.39
C TYR A 335 14.87 0.64 5.11
N ASP A 336 16.10 1.15 4.99
CA ASP A 336 16.97 0.83 3.85
C ASP A 336 17.65 -0.54 4.07
N GLY A 337 17.41 -1.47 3.17
CA GLY A 337 18.12 -2.75 3.12
C GLY A 337 19.61 -2.57 2.82
N LYS A 338 19.99 -1.49 2.13
CA LYS A 338 21.39 -1.15 1.89
C LYS A 338 21.96 -0.40 3.08
N GLU A 339 22.96 -1.00 3.72
CA GLU A 339 23.68 -0.40 4.82
C GLU A 339 24.60 0.72 4.34
N ARG A 340 24.61 1.82 5.08
CA ARG A 340 25.51 2.95 4.87
C ARG A 340 26.51 2.97 6.02
N PRO A 341 27.79 3.28 5.77
CA PRO A 341 28.74 3.54 6.85
C PRO A 341 28.16 4.62 7.76
N GLU A 342 28.30 4.46 9.08
CA GLU A 342 28.10 5.59 9.99
C GLU A 342 29.09 6.67 9.58
N VAL A 343 28.58 7.77 9.03
CA VAL A 343 29.39 8.97 8.93
C VAL A 343 29.56 9.42 10.37
N VAL A 344 30.76 9.22 10.93
CA VAL A 344 31.19 9.95 12.11
C VAL A 344 31.22 11.41 11.66
N LEU A 345 30.09 12.10 11.82
CA LEU A 345 30.11 13.55 11.78
C LEU A 345 30.92 13.93 13.01
N ASP A 346 32.16 14.40 12.79
CA ASP A 346 32.88 15.16 13.80
C ASP A 346 31.90 16.19 14.39
N SER A 347 31.97 16.37 15.70
CA SER A 347 30.94 16.93 16.58
C SER A 347 30.55 18.40 16.36
N ASP A 348 30.67 18.94 15.15
CA ASP A 348 30.36 20.33 14.84
C ASP A 348 29.02 20.46 14.09
N ALA A 349 28.06 19.58 14.40
CA ALA A 349 26.71 19.59 13.82
C ALA A 349 25.69 20.37 14.67
N GLU A 350 26.08 21.47 15.30
CA GLU A 350 25.11 22.47 15.81
C GLU A 350 24.47 23.28 14.66
N ASP A 351 25.00 23.22 13.43
CA ASP A 351 24.49 24.00 12.28
C ASP A 351 23.36 23.31 11.47
N LEU A 352 22.76 22.21 11.95
CA LEU A 352 21.66 21.52 11.25
C LEU A 352 20.27 21.77 11.87
N GLU A 353 20.17 22.55 12.95
CA GLU A 353 18.88 23.00 13.49
C GLU A 353 18.29 24.19 12.71
N ASP A 354 19.07 24.86 11.83
CA ASP A 354 18.64 26.11 11.18
C ASP A 354 18.00 25.94 9.78
N LEU A 355 17.84 24.72 9.27
CA LEU A 355 17.10 24.49 8.01
C LEU A 355 15.63 24.10 8.22
N SER A 356 15.13 24.08 9.46
CA SER A 356 13.70 23.83 9.74
C SER A 356 12.82 25.08 9.81
N GLU A 357 13.37 26.31 9.82
CA GLU A 357 12.55 27.51 10.02
C GLU A 357 12.11 28.25 8.74
N GLU A 358 12.68 27.96 7.56
CA GLU A 358 12.32 28.70 6.34
C GLU A 358 11.08 28.18 5.58
N SER A 359 10.38 27.15 6.06
CA SER A 359 9.03 26.85 5.57
C SER A 359 7.99 27.45 6.51
N ALA A 360 7.40 28.59 6.13
CA ALA A 360 6.23 29.20 6.79
C ALA A 360 4.96 28.31 6.78
N ASP A 361 5.06 27.09 6.23
CA ASP A 361 4.02 26.08 6.28
C ASP A 361 4.32 25.09 7.42
N GLU A 362 3.68 25.26 8.58
CA GLU A 362 3.75 24.29 9.67
C GLU A 362 3.39 22.85 9.23
N SER A 363 2.65 22.70 8.12
CA SER A 363 2.38 21.40 7.52
C SER A 363 3.66 20.74 7.00
N ALA A 364 4.54 21.49 6.33
CA ALA A 364 5.77 20.96 5.76
C ALA A 364 6.77 20.51 6.85
N GLY A 365 6.87 21.27 7.94
CA GLY A 365 7.74 20.94 9.09
C GLY A 365 7.38 19.60 9.74
N ALA A 366 6.10 19.23 9.78
CA ALA A 366 5.65 17.94 10.34
C ALA A 366 6.15 16.72 9.54
N TYR A 367 6.51 16.91 8.27
CA TYR A 367 7.08 15.88 7.39
C TYR A 367 8.58 16.04 7.18
N ALA A 368 9.23 17.00 7.86
CA ALA A 368 10.66 17.23 7.73
C ALA A 368 11.44 15.98 8.19
N TYR A 369 12.28 15.47 7.29
CA TYR A 369 13.12 14.32 7.57
C TYR A 369 14.51 14.76 8.00
N LYS A 370 15.04 14.10 9.02
CA LYS A 370 16.50 14.10 9.22
C LYS A 370 17.19 13.46 8.02
N PRO A 371 18.40 13.91 7.64
CA PRO A 371 19.22 13.22 6.64
C PRO A 371 19.28 11.72 6.91
N ILE A 372 19.31 10.92 5.83
CA ILE A 372 19.31 9.45 5.94
C ILE A 372 20.63 8.99 6.59
N GLY A 373 20.60 8.79 7.91
CA GLY A 373 21.67 8.13 8.66
C GLY A 373 21.59 6.60 8.62
N ALA A 374 22.56 5.93 9.26
CA ALA A 374 22.65 4.47 9.31
C ALA A 374 21.40 3.80 9.92
N SER A 375 20.74 4.47 10.88
CA SER A 375 19.54 3.98 11.58
C SER A 375 18.23 4.57 11.04
N SER A 376 18.18 4.92 9.74
CA SER A 376 16.97 5.54 9.16
C SER A 376 15.82 4.55 9.02
N VAL A 377 14.80 4.74 9.87
CA VAL A 377 13.55 3.96 9.86
C VAL A 377 12.34 4.91 9.73
N ASP A 378 11.28 4.43 9.10
CA ASP A 378 9.95 5.04 9.14
C ASP A 378 8.89 4.10 9.71
N VAL A 379 7.89 4.70 10.33
CA VAL A 379 6.70 4.03 10.86
C VAL A 379 5.50 4.90 10.53
N ARG A 380 4.61 4.44 9.66
CA ARG A 380 3.48 5.23 9.14
C ARG A 380 2.19 4.43 9.12
N MET A 381 1.11 5.03 9.63
CA MET A 381 -0.25 4.56 9.42
C MET A 381 -0.68 4.79 7.97
N ILE A 382 -1.36 3.81 7.39
CA ILE A 382 -1.89 3.85 6.03
C ILE A 382 -3.28 3.20 5.96
N ASP A 383 -3.97 3.42 4.84
CA ASP A 383 -5.29 2.86 4.49
C ASP A 383 -6.41 3.26 5.46
N PHE A 384 -6.97 4.45 5.25
CA PHE A 384 -8.01 5.05 6.12
C PHE A 384 -9.44 4.91 5.56
N ALA A 385 -9.66 3.96 4.66
CA ALA A 385 -10.93 3.77 3.95
C ALA A 385 -12.12 3.43 4.88
N HIS A 386 -11.86 2.87 6.06
CA HIS A 386 -12.87 2.51 7.06
C HIS A 386 -12.63 3.20 8.41
N THR A 387 -11.87 4.30 8.42
CA THR A 387 -11.71 5.12 9.61
C THR A 387 -13.03 5.82 9.93
N THR A 388 -13.39 5.88 11.21
CA THR A 388 -14.54 6.66 11.70
C THR A 388 -14.11 7.57 12.85
N CYS A 389 -14.81 8.69 13.02
CA CYS A 389 -14.61 9.67 14.08
C CYS A 389 -15.92 10.42 14.29
N ARG A 390 -16.18 10.92 15.51
CA ARG A 390 -17.43 11.65 15.82
C ARG A 390 -17.69 12.88 14.96
N LEU A 391 -16.65 13.44 14.34
CA LEU A 391 -16.74 14.59 13.45
C LEU A 391 -17.29 14.22 12.06
N TYR A 392 -17.34 12.93 11.73
CA TYR A 392 -17.88 12.44 10.47
C TYR A 392 -19.40 12.23 10.61
N GLY A 393 -20.16 13.31 10.43
CA GLY A 393 -21.61 13.33 10.65
C GLY A 393 -22.46 12.38 9.79
N GLU A 394 -21.84 11.64 8.87
CA GLU A 394 -22.49 10.61 8.04
C GLU A 394 -22.51 9.23 8.71
N ASP A 395 -21.69 9.01 9.75
CA ASP A 395 -21.59 7.72 10.44
C ASP A 395 -22.78 7.50 11.38
N THR A 396 -23.39 6.31 11.32
CA THR A 396 -24.54 5.93 12.17
C THR A 396 -24.14 5.63 13.61
N VAL A 397 -22.87 5.32 13.85
CA VAL A 397 -22.30 4.96 15.14
C VAL A 397 -21.30 6.02 15.54
N VAL A 398 -21.50 6.62 16.72
CA VAL A 398 -20.56 7.59 17.29
C VAL A 398 -19.79 6.90 18.42
N HIS A 399 -18.49 6.78 18.24
CA HIS A 399 -17.59 6.19 19.24
C HIS A 399 -17.11 7.22 20.25
N GLU A 400 -16.75 6.76 21.45
CA GLU A 400 -16.11 7.57 22.50
C GLU A 400 -14.81 6.91 22.98
N GLY A 401 -13.90 7.71 23.53
CA GLY A 401 -12.58 7.25 23.98
C GLY A 401 -11.68 6.77 22.84
N GLN A 402 -10.54 6.18 23.22
CA GLN A 402 -9.49 5.72 22.30
C GLN A 402 -9.86 4.44 21.53
N ASP A 403 -9.18 4.20 20.41
CA ASP A 403 -9.25 2.91 19.69
C ASP A 403 -8.50 1.82 20.46
N ALA A 404 -9.18 1.21 21.44
CA ALA A 404 -8.59 0.18 22.30
C ALA A 404 -8.01 -1.01 21.50
N GLY A 405 -8.59 -1.36 20.36
CA GLY A 405 -8.10 -2.45 19.52
C GLY A 405 -6.77 -2.10 18.86
N TYR A 406 -6.65 -0.90 18.29
CA TYR A 406 -5.41 -0.44 17.68
C TYR A 406 -4.31 -0.25 18.73
N ILE A 407 -4.64 0.36 19.88
CA ILE A 407 -3.69 0.57 21.00
C ILE A 407 -3.18 -0.78 21.54
N PHE A 408 -4.06 -1.77 21.68
CA PHE A 408 -3.66 -3.13 22.08
C PHE A 408 -2.66 -3.73 21.09
N GLY A 409 -2.92 -3.61 19.78
CA GLY A 409 -2.00 -4.07 18.75
C GLY A 409 -0.63 -3.36 18.77
N LEU A 410 -0.62 -2.04 19.05
CA LEU A 410 0.63 -1.29 19.22
C LEU A 410 1.42 -1.77 20.44
N GLN A 411 0.74 -1.99 21.58
CA GLN A 411 1.39 -2.48 22.78
C GLN A 411 2.03 -3.84 22.54
N SER A 412 1.28 -4.80 21.97
CA SER A 412 1.84 -6.12 21.65
C SER A 412 3.01 -6.04 20.67
N LEU A 413 2.97 -5.13 19.69
CA LEU A 413 4.09 -4.91 18.78
C LEU A 413 5.32 -4.35 19.50
N ILE A 414 5.14 -3.38 20.41
CA ILE A 414 6.21 -2.81 21.24
C ILE A 414 6.85 -3.90 22.10
N ASP A 415 6.03 -4.72 22.77
CA ASP A 415 6.51 -5.80 23.65
C ASP A 415 7.36 -6.80 22.85
N ILE A 416 6.87 -7.28 21.71
CA ILE A 416 7.59 -8.27 20.89
C ILE A 416 8.88 -7.70 20.30
N VAL A 417 8.88 -6.44 19.85
CA VAL A 417 10.11 -5.80 19.34
C VAL A 417 11.13 -5.58 20.47
N THR A 418 10.65 -5.31 21.69
CA THR A 418 11.50 -5.19 22.89
C THR A 418 12.13 -6.55 23.22
N GLU A 419 11.35 -7.63 23.24
CA GLU A 419 11.86 -8.99 23.43
C GLU A 419 12.94 -9.37 22.39
N ILE A 420 12.70 -9.07 21.10
CA ILE A 420 13.69 -9.31 20.03
C ILE A 420 15.00 -8.55 20.30
N SER A 421 14.89 -7.32 20.81
CA SER A 421 16.03 -6.47 21.14
C SER A 421 16.85 -7.04 22.31
N GLU A 422 16.18 -7.62 23.30
CA GLU A 422 16.79 -8.16 24.52
C GLU A 422 17.40 -9.56 24.30
N GLU A 423 16.63 -10.50 23.72
CA GLU A 423 17.05 -11.90 23.49
C GLU A 423 18.29 -12.01 22.62
N SER A 424 18.49 -11.04 21.74
CA SER A 424 19.61 -11.07 20.83
C SER A 424 20.88 -10.52 21.52
N GLY A 425 20.79 -9.83 22.66
CA GLY A 425 21.93 -9.18 23.32
C GLY A 425 22.94 -10.13 23.98
N GLU A 426 22.56 -11.40 24.15
CA GLU A 426 23.39 -12.51 24.62
C GLU A 426 24.07 -13.24 23.46
#